data_AF-A0A7C8AJ57-F1
#
_entry.id   AF-A0A7C8AJ57-F1
#
_cell.length_a   1.000
_cell.length_b   1.000
_cell.length_c   1.000
_cell.angle_alpha   90.00
_cell.angle_beta   90.00
_cell.angle_gamma   90.00
#
_symmetry.space_group_name_H-M   'P 1'
#
loop_
_entity.id
_entity.type
_entity.pdbx_description
1 polymer ?
#
loop_
_entity_poly.entity_id
_entity_poly.type
_entity_poly.pdbx_seq_one_letter_code
_entity_poly.pdbx_strand_id
1 'polypeptide(L)'
;MDQLKAIFKYIASLFKSDWSIDDYPLRYREHAKTDPQAPRWVVQIINWWGMMGTGESREEAYGNLAERLRERRAAEGRLPRPGKTVPIAFASTKRVDRYADIAERFLCEVMGFASVSPVFISDESCLGDFCPGGSAEEYMEKIRQVFDVDVTDIESGNLADIFERIHRAR
;
A
#
# COMPACT_ATOMS: atom_id res chain seq x y z
N MET A 1 -22.15 5.38 8.43
CA MET A 1 -22.30 6.69 7.74
C MET A 1 -21.63 6.73 6.38
N ASP A 2 -20.37 6.31 6.23
CA ASP A 2 -19.64 6.42 4.95
C ASP A 2 -20.31 5.69 3.78
N GLN A 3 -20.78 4.46 4.00
CA GLN A 3 -21.44 3.69 2.93
C GLN A 3 -22.77 4.30 2.49
N LEU A 4 -23.51 4.95 3.39
CA LEU A 4 -24.72 5.71 3.02
C LEU A 4 -24.37 6.90 2.13
N LYS A 5 -23.28 7.62 2.43
CA LYS A 5 -22.76 8.70 1.56
C LYS A 5 -22.39 8.16 0.19
N ALA A 6 -21.73 7.01 0.12
CA ALA A 6 -21.35 6.37 -1.13
C ALA A 6 -22.57 5.96 -1.98
N ILE A 7 -23.58 5.32 -1.38
CA ILE A 7 -24.83 4.96 -2.06
C ILE A 7 -25.54 6.21 -2.57
N PHE A 8 -25.64 7.26 -1.75
CA PHE A 8 -26.27 8.52 -2.16
C PHE A 8 -25.55 9.15 -3.38
N LYS A 9 -24.22 9.26 -3.32
CA LYS A 9 -23.43 9.81 -4.44
C LYS A 9 -23.50 8.92 -5.69
N TYR A 10 -23.60 7.59 -5.51
CA TYR A 10 -23.83 6.68 -6.62
C TYR A 10 -25.16 6.95 -7.33
N ILE A 11 -26.26 7.07 -6.59
CA ILE A 11 -27.57 7.37 -7.17
C ILE A 11 -27.57 8.74 -7.84
N ALA A 12 -27.03 9.77 -7.17
CA ALA A 12 -26.94 11.12 -7.72
C ALA A 12 -26.13 11.16 -9.04
N SER A 13 -25.07 10.34 -9.14
CA SER A 13 -24.25 10.26 -10.34
C SER A 13 -25.00 9.75 -11.58
N LEU A 14 -26.14 9.06 -11.43
CA LEU A 14 -26.93 8.56 -12.56
C LEU A 14 -27.56 9.71 -13.37
N PHE A 15 -27.75 10.87 -12.73
CA PHE A 15 -28.35 12.06 -13.33
C PHE A 15 -27.33 13.05 -13.90
N LYS A 16 -26.03 12.71 -13.87
CA LYS A 16 -24.93 13.58 -14.33
C LYS A 16 -23.95 12.79 -15.19
N SER A 17 -23.50 13.37 -16.30
CA SER A 17 -22.55 12.75 -17.24
C SER A 17 -21.10 13.13 -16.99
N ASP A 18 -20.84 14.31 -16.42
CA ASP A 18 -19.50 14.77 -16.06
C ASP A 18 -19.39 15.02 -14.55
N TRP A 19 -18.37 14.45 -13.92
CA TRP A 19 -18.23 14.41 -12.46
C TRP A 19 -17.02 15.21 -11.99
N SER A 20 -17.23 16.19 -11.10
CA SER A 20 -16.17 16.84 -10.34
C SER A 20 -15.86 16.02 -9.07
N ILE A 21 -14.81 16.41 -8.36
CA ILE A 21 -14.46 15.82 -7.06
C ILE A 21 -15.62 15.89 -6.06
N ASP A 22 -16.47 16.93 -6.10
CA ASP A 22 -17.64 17.08 -5.22
C ASP A 22 -18.73 16.04 -5.45
N ASP A 23 -18.76 15.42 -6.64
CA ASP A 23 -19.69 14.34 -6.94
C ASP A 23 -19.26 13.02 -6.27
N TYR A 24 -18.01 12.91 -5.82
CA TYR A 24 -17.51 11.72 -5.13
C TYR A 24 -17.82 11.74 -3.63
N PRO A 25 -18.06 10.57 -3.02
CA PRO A 25 -18.24 10.46 -1.59
C PRO A 25 -16.88 10.62 -0.89
N LEU A 26 -16.68 11.74 -0.20
CA LEU A 26 -15.43 12.03 0.51
C LEU A 26 -15.51 11.68 2.00
N ARG A 27 -14.39 11.25 2.55
CA ARG A 27 -14.15 11.12 3.99
C ARG A 27 -12.87 11.84 4.37
N TYR A 28 -12.97 12.63 5.43
CA TYR A 28 -11.82 13.31 6.04
C TYR A 28 -11.43 12.58 7.32
N ARG A 29 -10.13 12.50 7.57
CA ARG A 29 -9.53 11.98 8.79
C ARG A 29 -8.40 12.92 9.21
N GLU A 30 -8.31 13.16 10.51
CA GLU A 30 -7.14 13.81 11.11
C GLU A 30 -6.22 12.71 11.63
N HIS A 31 -4.94 12.77 11.28
CA HIS A 31 -3.96 11.87 11.86
C HIS A 31 -3.70 12.23 13.32
N ALA A 32 -3.52 11.21 14.16
CA ALA A 32 -3.02 11.43 15.51
C ALA A 32 -1.61 12.02 15.42
N LYS A 33 -1.27 12.96 16.31
CA LYS A 33 0.05 13.62 16.37
C LYS A 33 1.19 12.68 16.82
N THR A 34 1.04 11.37 16.62
CA THR A 34 2.03 10.37 17.01
C THR A 34 3.23 10.36 16.07
N ASP A 35 3.05 10.79 14.82
CA ASP A 35 4.12 10.95 13.84
C ASP A 35 4.23 12.43 13.43
N PRO A 36 5.32 13.14 13.81
CA PRO A 36 5.54 14.54 13.44
C PRO A 36 5.72 14.77 11.93
N GLN A 37 6.04 13.74 11.15
CA GLN A 37 6.25 13.84 9.70
C GLN A 37 4.99 13.50 8.91
N ALA A 38 3.99 12.88 9.54
CA ALA A 38 2.74 12.54 8.88
C ALA A 38 1.88 13.79 8.67
N PRO A 39 1.34 14.01 7.45
CA PRO A 39 0.47 15.14 7.17
C PRO A 39 -0.77 15.09 8.05
N ARG A 40 -1.17 16.23 8.59
CA ARG A 40 -2.23 16.30 9.61
C ARG A 40 -3.59 15.81 9.11
N TRP A 41 -3.95 16.12 7.87
CA TRP A 41 -5.24 15.80 7.28
C TRP A 41 -5.10 14.84 6.10
N VAL A 42 -6.02 13.88 6.04
CA VAL A 42 -6.23 13.01 4.90
C VAL A 42 -7.67 13.12 4.44
N VAL A 43 -7.86 13.24 3.13
CA VAL A 43 -9.16 13.08 2.48
C VAL A 43 -9.09 11.92 1.50
N GLN A 44 -10.13 11.10 1.47
CA GLN A 44 -10.18 9.92 0.62
C GLN A 44 -11.55 9.81 -0.07
N ILE A 45 -11.55 9.35 -1.31
CA ILE A 45 -12.78 8.91 -1.98
C ILE A 45 -13.19 7.55 -1.40
N ILE A 46 -14.37 7.50 -0.79
CA ILE A 46 -14.94 6.28 -0.22
C ILE A 46 -15.06 5.22 -1.31
N ASN A 47 -14.65 3.99 -0.98
CA ASN A 47 -14.56 2.82 -1.86
C ASN A 47 -13.44 2.85 -2.92
N TRP A 48 -12.58 3.88 -2.94
CA TRP A 48 -11.34 3.93 -3.74
C TRP A 48 -10.13 4.06 -2.83
N TRP A 49 -9.57 2.91 -2.45
CA TRP A 49 -8.48 2.87 -1.47
C TRP A 49 -7.27 3.73 -1.84
N GLY A 50 -6.82 3.67 -3.10
CA GLY A 50 -5.65 4.43 -3.57
C GLY A 50 -5.93 5.89 -3.94
N MET A 51 -7.17 6.39 -3.86
CA MET A 51 -7.49 7.77 -4.24
C MET A 51 -7.70 8.65 -3.00
N MET A 52 -6.59 9.22 -2.54
CA MET A 52 -6.52 10.06 -1.35
C MET A 52 -5.63 11.28 -1.59
N GLY A 53 -5.92 12.35 -0.85
CA GLY A 53 -5.05 13.52 -0.75
C GLY A 53 -4.68 13.80 0.70
N THR A 54 -3.53 14.43 0.88
CA THR A 54 -2.95 14.73 2.19
C THR A 54 -2.55 16.20 2.28
N GLY A 55 -2.52 16.76 3.49
CA GLY A 55 -2.05 18.12 3.73
C GLY A 55 -2.10 18.52 5.20
N GLU A 56 -1.57 19.70 5.53
CA GLU A 56 -1.59 20.26 6.88
C GLU A 56 -2.96 20.85 7.26
N SER A 57 -3.80 21.12 6.25
CA SER A 57 -5.19 21.58 6.38
C SER A 57 -6.16 20.70 5.57
N ARG A 58 -7.46 20.82 5.85
CA ARG A 58 -8.50 20.11 5.07
C ARG A 58 -8.53 20.57 3.62
N GLU A 59 -8.32 21.86 3.41
CA GLU A 59 -8.32 22.54 2.13
C GLU A 59 -7.14 22.08 1.27
N GLU A 60 -5.96 21.96 1.88
CA GLU A 60 -4.76 21.43 1.22
C GLU A 60 -4.94 19.95 0.85
N ALA A 61 -5.40 19.11 1.78
CA ALA A 61 -5.68 17.71 1.49
C ALA A 61 -6.70 17.54 0.36
N TYR A 62 -7.74 18.39 0.33
CA TYR A 62 -8.72 18.44 -0.75
C TYR A 62 -8.13 18.88 -2.08
N GLY A 63 -7.29 19.92 -2.10
CA GLY A 63 -6.58 20.38 -3.28
C GLY A 63 -5.69 19.29 -3.87
N ASN A 64 -4.93 18.60 -3.02
CA ASN A 64 -4.09 17.48 -3.42
C ASN A 64 -4.92 16.32 -4.01
N LEU A 65 -6.05 15.95 -3.37
CA LEU A 65 -6.95 14.93 -3.92
C LEU A 65 -7.54 15.35 -5.27
N ALA A 66 -7.91 16.62 -5.43
CA ALA A 66 -8.47 17.14 -6.68
C ALA A 66 -7.47 17.07 -7.83
N GLU A 67 -6.20 17.38 -7.56
CA GLU A 67 -5.11 17.25 -8.53
C GLU A 67 -4.91 15.79 -8.97
N ARG A 68 -4.75 14.87 -8.01
CA ARG A 68 -4.59 13.43 -8.30
C ARG A 68 -5.76 12.85 -9.10
N LEU A 69 -6.99 13.31 -8.80
CA LEU A 69 -8.17 12.88 -9.54
C LEU A 69 -8.17 13.40 -11.00
N ARG A 70 -7.65 14.61 -11.24
CA ARG A 70 -7.46 15.16 -12.59
C ARG A 70 -6.39 14.40 -13.36
N GLU A 71 -5.25 14.12 -12.74
CA GLU A 71 -4.16 13.34 -13.34
C GLU A 71 -4.64 11.95 -13.77
N ARG A 72 -5.37 11.26 -12.89
CA ARG A 72 -5.95 9.96 -13.22
C ARG A 72 -6.94 10.05 -14.37
N ARG A 73 -7.79 11.07 -14.39
CA ARG A 73 -8.73 11.31 -15.50
C ARG A 73 -7.99 11.53 -16.81
N ALA A 74 -6.88 12.27 -16.79
CA ALA A 74 -6.05 12.50 -17.97
C ALA A 74 -5.38 11.20 -18.46
N ALA A 75 -4.92 10.34 -17.55
CA ALA A 75 -4.26 9.08 -17.88
C ALA A 75 -5.23 7.99 -18.37
N GLU A 76 -6.38 7.81 -17.72
CA GLU A 76 -7.33 6.72 -17.98
C GLU A 76 -8.51 7.15 -18.88
N GLY A 77 -8.65 8.45 -19.17
CA GLY A 77 -9.72 9.06 -19.95
C GLY A 77 -11.06 9.15 -19.20
N ARG A 78 -11.52 8.06 -18.58
CA ARG A 78 -12.78 8.01 -17.84
C ARG A 78 -12.59 7.50 -16.42
N LEU A 79 -13.08 8.29 -15.47
CA LEU A 79 -13.09 7.90 -14.07
C LEU A 79 -14.24 6.91 -13.76
N PRO A 80 -14.03 5.98 -12.81
CA PRO A 80 -15.12 5.17 -12.31
C PRO A 80 -16.23 6.02 -11.70
N ARG A 81 -17.45 5.49 -11.73
CA ARG A 81 -18.65 6.20 -11.25
C ARG A 81 -18.53 6.53 -9.75
N PRO A 82 -18.91 7.75 -9.31
CA PRO A 82 -18.98 8.08 -7.89
C PRO A 82 -19.72 7.03 -7.06
N GLY A 83 -19.17 6.69 -5.89
CA GLY A 83 -19.73 5.67 -4.99
C GLY A 83 -19.47 4.22 -5.39
N LYS A 84 -18.98 3.95 -6.61
CA LYS A 84 -18.60 2.60 -7.05
C LYS A 84 -17.26 2.19 -6.42
N THR A 85 -17.17 0.94 -6.01
CA THR A 85 -15.91 0.34 -5.54
C THR A 85 -14.92 0.18 -6.68
N VAL A 86 -13.69 0.63 -6.44
CA VAL A 86 -12.53 0.33 -7.30
C VAL A 86 -11.72 -0.78 -6.64
N PRO A 87 -11.50 -1.90 -7.34
CA PRO A 87 -10.66 -2.97 -6.83
C PRO A 87 -9.24 -2.46 -6.52
N ILE A 88 -8.66 -2.98 -5.45
CA ILE A 88 -7.23 -2.80 -5.17
C ILE A 88 -6.47 -3.72 -6.13
N ALA A 89 -5.53 -3.17 -6.89
CA ALA A 89 -4.56 -3.98 -7.61
C ALA A 89 -3.41 -4.29 -6.65
N PHE A 90 -3.22 -5.57 -6.35
CA PHE A 90 -2.06 -6.04 -5.58
C PHE A 90 -0.90 -6.34 -6.54
N ALA A 91 0.33 -6.11 -6.08
CA ALA A 91 1.50 -6.64 -6.75
C ALA A 91 1.45 -8.18 -6.79
N SER A 92 2.08 -8.76 -7.80
CA SER A 92 2.15 -10.22 -7.97
C SER A 92 2.82 -10.87 -6.75
N THR A 93 2.40 -12.08 -6.39
CA THR A 93 3.04 -12.91 -5.34
C THR A 93 3.71 -14.16 -5.92
N LYS A 94 3.69 -14.34 -7.25
CA LYS A 94 4.06 -15.59 -7.91
C LYS A 94 5.48 -16.07 -7.61
N ARG A 95 6.44 -15.15 -7.48
CA ARG A 95 7.84 -15.51 -7.19
C ARG A 95 7.99 -15.85 -5.72
N VAL A 96 7.39 -15.07 -4.83
CA VAL A 96 7.42 -15.34 -3.39
C VAL A 96 6.70 -16.64 -3.05
N ASP A 97 5.52 -16.89 -3.62
CA ASP A 97 4.72 -18.10 -3.41
C ASP A 97 5.45 -19.38 -3.82
N ARG A 98 6.38 -19.30 -4.78
CA ARG A 98 7.24 -20.43 -5.17
C ARG A 98 8.11 -20.92 -4.01
N TYR A 99 8.44 -20.03 -3.09
CA TYR A 99 9.32 -20.27 -1.95
C TYR A 99 8.56 -20.10 -0.64
N ALA A 100 7.29 -20.53 -0.59
CA ALA A 100 6.39 -20.31 0.54
C ALA A 100 6.96 -20.79 1.89
N ASP A 101 7.72 -21.90 1.92
CA ASP A 101 8.36 -22.42 3.12
C ASP A 101 9.49 -21.50 3.63
N ILE A 102 10.28 -20.93 2.70
CA ILE A 102 11.30 -19.94 3.02
C ILE A 102 10.65 -18.64 3.49
N ALA A 103 9.59 -18.20 2.80
CA ALA A 103 8.85 -16.99 3.12
C ALA A 103 8.23 -17.05 4.53
N GLU A 104 7.60 -18.17 4.90
CA GLU A 104 7.03 -18.37 6.24
C GLU A 104 8.12 -18.31 7.32
N ARG A 105 9.23 -19.06 7.13
CA ARG A 105 10.36 -19.03 8.06
C ARG A 105 11.00 -17.65 8.14
N PHE A 106 11.13 -16.94 7.03
CA PHE A 106 11.63 -15.57 7.02
C PHE A 106 10.74 -14.64 7.85
N LEU A 107 9.42 -14.67 7.64
CA LEU A 107 8.49 -13.86 8.42
C LEU A 107 8.56 -14.18 9.92
N CYS A 108 8.70 -15.46 10.29
CA CYS A 108 8.72 -15.86 11.69
C CYS A 108 10.08 -15.65 12.37
N GLU A 109 11.15 -16.15 11.77
CA GLU A 109 12.48 -16.24 12.39
C GLU A 109 13.34 -15.00 12.13
N VAL A 110 13.18 -14.34 10.97
CA VAL A 110 13.93 -13.11 10.64
C VAL A 110 13.16 -11.86 11.05
N MET A 111 11.87 -11.79 10.70
CA MET A 111 11.05 -10.60 10.94
C MET A 111 10.31 -10.62 12.28
N GLY A 112 10.25 -11.77 12.95
CA GLY A 112 9.61 -11.90 14.26
C GLY A 112 8.07 -11.84 14.24
N PHE A 113 7.45 -11.99 13.07
CA PHE A 113 6.00 -12.09 12.97
C PHE A 113 5.51 -13.45 13.49
N ALA A 114 4.33 -13.49 14.10
CA ALA A 114 3.69 -14.76 14.37
C ALA A 114 3.31 -15.45 13.04
N SER A 115 3.33 -16.78 13.00
CA SER A 115 2.94 -17.57 11.81
C SER A 115 1.50 -17.32 11.35
N VAL A 116 0.65 -16.78 12.23
CA VAL A 116 -0.74 -16.39 11.95
C VAL A 116 -0.91 -14.90 11.63
N SER A 117 0.19 -14.15 11.52
CA SER A 117 0.15 -12.71 11.27
C SER A 117 -0.34 -12.42 9.85
N PRO A 118 -1.25 -11.46 9.63
CA PRO A 118 -1.81 -11.15 8.31
C PRO A 118 -0.85 -10.31 7.45
N VAL A 119 0.43 -10.65 7.43
CA VAL A 119 1.45 -9.90 6.67
C VAL A 119 1.34 -10.27 5.20
N PHE A 120 1.14 -9.26 4.35
CA PHE A 120 1.19 -9.42 2.91
C PHE A 120 2.60 -9.05 2.41
N ILE A 121 3.23 -9.97 1.69
CA ILE A 121 4.47 -9.73 0.95
C ILE A 121 4.24 -10.07 -0.52
N SER A 122 4.90 -9.33 -1.41
CA SER A 122 4.77 -9.48 -2.85
C SER A 122 6.12 -9.61 -3.53
N ASP A 123 6.12 -9.89 -4.83
CA ASP A 123 7.31 -9.95 -5.67
C ASP A 123 8.08 -8.62 -5.72
N GLU A 124 7.43 -7.51 -5.33
CA GLU A 124 8.03 -6.18 -5.25
C GLU A 124 8.47 -5.79 -3.84
N SER A 125 8.16 -6.61 -2.82
CA SER A 125 8.54 -6.32 -1.44
C SER A 125 10.06 -6.41 -1.24
N CYS A 126 10.60 -5.50 -0.43
CA CYS A 126 12.02 -5.48 -0.07
C CYS A 126 12.21 -5.38 1.45
N LEU A 127 13.42 -5.66 1.93
CA LEU A 127 13.76 -5.54 3.36
C LEU A 127 13.46 -4.14 3.91
N GLY A 128 13.63 -3.10 3.10
CA GLY A 128 13.38 -1.72 3.48
C GLY A 128 11.92 -1.43 3.86
N ASP A 129 10.96 -2.18 3.32
CA ASP A 129 9.53 -2.02 3.64
C ASP A 129 9.22 -2.28 5.12
N PHE A 130 10.12 -2.95 5.82
CA PHE A 130 9.96 -3.38 7.21
C PHE A 130 10.92 -2.65 8.17
N CYS A 131 11.71 -1.69 7.68
CA CYS A 131 12.66 -0.91 8.46
C CYS A 131 12.23 0.57 8.59
N PRO A 132 11.14 0.91 9.31
CA PRO A 132 10.76 2.31 9.48
C PRO A 132 11.85 3.05 10.28
N GLY A 133 12.67 3.86 9.58
CA GLY A 133 13.74 4.66 10.19
C GLY A 133 15.04 3.91 10.51
N GLY A 134 15.24 2.68 10.00
CA GLY A 134 16.41 1.83 10.26
C GLY A 134 17.11 1.31 9.00
N SER A 135 18.22 0.57 9.18
CA SER A 135 18.95 -0.10 8.10
C SER A 135 18.48 -1.56 7.93
N ALA A 136 18.45 -2.03 6.69
CA ALA A 136 18.15 -3.43 6.35
C ALA A 136 19.25 -4.41 6.80
N GLU A 137 20.42 -3.91 7.22
CA GLU A 137 21.57 -4.71 7.68
C GLU A 137 21.23 -5.70 8.80
N GLU A 138 20.36 -5.32 9.75
CA GLU A 138 19.94 -6.21 10.83
C GLU A 138 19.24 -7.46 10.27
N TYR A 139 18.38 -7.28 9.27
CA TYR A 139 17.69 -8.40 8.64
C TYR A 139 18.62 -9.22 7.75
N MET A 140 19.59 -8.60 7.07
CA MET A 140 20.60 -9.33 6.31
C MET A 140 21.43 -10.26 7.21
N GLU A 141 21.82 -9.79 8.40
CA GLU A 141 22.56 -10.61 9.35
C GLU A 141 21.69 -11.73 9.94
N LYS A 142 20.42 -11.47 10.25
CA LYS A 142 19.47 -12.52 10.66
C LYS A 142 19.24 -13.56 9.56
N ILE A 143 19.17 -13.16 8.28
CA ILE A 143 19.08 -14.09 7.16
C ILE A 143 20.30 -15.03 7.16
N ARG A 144 21.51 -14.47 7.32
CA ARG A 144 22.74 -15.28 7.43
C ARG A 144 22.66 -16.25 8.61
N GLN A 145 22.18 -15.83 9.77
CA GLN A 145 22.07 -16.70 10.94
C GLN A 145 21.03 -17.82 10.80
N VAL A 146 19.88 -17.52 10.18
CA VAL A 146 18.73 -18.45 10.08
C VAL A 146 18.88 -19.42 8.91
N PHE A 147 19.46 -18.96 7.80
CA PHE A 147 19.54 -19.72 6.55
C PHE A 147 20.96 -20.08 6.13
N ASP A 148 22.00 -19.61 6.84
CA ASP A 148 23.42 -19.77 6.48
C ASP A 148 23.76 -19.25 5.08
N VAL A 149 23.10 -18.15 4.68
CA VAL A 149 23.20 -17.56 3.33
C VAL A 149 23.50 -16.07 3.42
N ASP A 150 24.53 -15.64 2.70
CA ASP A 150 24.84 -14.24 2.50
C ASP A 150 24.01 -13.65 1.35
N VAL A 151 23.37 -12.51 1.64
CA VAL A 151 22.53 -11.75 0.71
C VAL A 151 22.93 -10.28 0.62
N THR A 152 24.09 -9.90 1.19
CA THR A 152 24.58 -8.52 1.17
C THR A 152 24.86 -8.00 -0.23
N ASP A 153 25.06 -8.90 -1.21
CA ASP A 153 25.21 -8.55 -2.63
C ASP A 153 23.88 -8.17 -3.32
N ILE A 154 22.74 -8.44 -2.69
CA ILE A 154 21.41 -8.09 -3.21
C ILE A 154 21.05 -6.67 -2.74
N GLU A 155 21.64 -5.67 -3.39
CA GLU A 155 21.47 -4.24 -3.03
C GLU A 155 20.01 -3.78 -3.00
N SER A 156 19.16 -4.35 -3.86
CA SER A 156 17.72 -4.05 -3.88
C SER A 156 17.00 -4.49 -2.59
N GLY A 157 17.58 -5.43 -1.86
CA GLY A 157 16.92 -6.09 -0.72
C GLY A 157 15.63 -6.81 -1.10
N ASN A 158 15.38 -7.10 -2.38
CA ASN A 158 14.13 -7.69 -2.85
C ASN A 158 13.95 -9.11 -2.26
N LEU A 159 12.78 -9.36 -1.67
CA LEU A 159 12.52 -10.62 -0.96
C LEU A 159 12.48 -11.82 -1.91
N ALA A 160 11.95 -11.66 -3.13
CA ALA A 160 11.89 -12.76 -4.09
C ALA A 160 13.29 -13.20 -4.57
N ASP A 161 14.20 -12.24 -4.76
CA ASP A 161 15.60 -12.52 -5.11
C ASP A 161 16.34 -13.21 -3.95
N ILE A 162 16.10 -12.74 -2.71
CA ILE A 162 16.63 -13.35 -1.48
C ILE A 162 16.14 -14.79 -1.31
N PHE A 163 14.84 -15.04 -1.46
CA PHE A 163 14.28 -16.39 -1.31
C PHE A 163 14.80 -17.35 -2.38
N GLU A 164 14.98 -16.87 -3.61
CA GLU A 164 15.61 -17.64 -4.66
C GLU A 164 17.07 -17.99 -4.33
N ARG A 165 17.85 -17.04 -3.78
CA ARG A 165 19.23 -17.30 -3.33
C ARG A 165 19.27 -18.37 -2.23
N ILE A 166 18.41 -18.25 -1.22
CA ILE A 166 18.29 -19.22 -0.14
C ILE A 166 17.93 -20.60 -0.69
N HIS A 167 16.97 -20.66 -1.63
CA HIS A 167 16.56 -21.91 -2.24
C HIS A 167 17.71 -22.60 -2.99
N ARG A 168 18.54 -21.85 -3.72
CA ARG A 168 19.68 -22.40 -4.48
C ARG A 168 20.84 -22.87 -3.61
N ALA A 169 20.93 -22.40 -2.37
CA ALA A 169 21.98 -22.78 -1.42
C ALA A 169 21.63 -24.07 -0.64
N ARG A 170 20.40 -24.55 -0.75
CA ARG A 170 19.94 -25.84 -0.20
C ARG A 170 20.19 -26.97 -1.18
#